data_AF-A0A8J9ZEW2-F1
#
_entry.id   AF-A0A8J9ZEW2-F1
#
_cell.length_a   1.000
_cell.length_b   1.000
_cell.length_c   1.000
_cell.angle_alpha   90.00
_cell.angle_beta   90.00
_cell.angle_gamma   90.00
#
_symmetry.space_group_name_H-M   'P 1'
#
loop_
_entity.id
_entity.type
_entity.pdbx_description
1 polymer ?
#
loop_
_entity_poly.entity_id
_entity_poly.type
_entity_poly.pdbx_seq_one_letter_code
_entity_poly.pdbx_strand_id
1 'polypeptide(L)'
;MRRGTVSIPYIKGISETLMRLYRSKGIQCQFKPINTIRRNLVAPKDKIKKLERSGTVYHIPCADCPATYVGESERPLSARLQEHKRPSYVSSPVVQHVAKQKHKIDWDNVKVLDQDSDWFSRGVREAIQIRRQRSTLNRDRGRHYLKPVYDCLLSRDNQHQVT
;
A
#
# COMPACT_ATOMS: atom_id res chain seq x y z
N MET A 1 -34.21 17.87 -23.59
CA MET A 1 -33.07 16.95 -23.43
C MET A 1 -32.10 17.50 -22.39
N ARG A 2 -31.82 16.76 -21.29
CA ARG A 2 -30.77 17.15 -20.33
C ARG A 2 -29.41 16.99 -21.03
N ARG A 3 -28.63 18.06 -21.13
CA ARG A 3 -27.23 17.98 -21.60
C ARG A 3 -26.43 17.24 -20.52
N GLY A 4 -25.68 16.21 -20.91
CA GLY A 4 -24.77 15.53 -19.99
C GLY A 4 -23.65 16.48 -19.56
N THR A 5 -23.26 16.44 -18.29
CA THR A 5 -22.14 17.24 -17.75
C THR A 5 -21.02 16.31 -17.31
N VAL A 6 -19.79 16.63 -17.69
CA VAL A 6 -18.57 15.90 -17.33
C VAL A 6 -17.61 16.83 -16.60
N SER A 7 -17.06 16.38 -15.47
CA SER A 7 -16.04 17.10 -14.72
C SER A 7 -14.69 16.41 -14.90
N ILE A 8 -13.69 17.12 -15.43
CA ILE A 8 -12.34 16.58 -15.66
C ILE A 8 -11.28 17.43 -14.93
N PRO A 9 -10.16 16.83 -14.49
CA PRO A 9 -9.02 17.60 -14.03
C PRO A 9 -8.46 18.51 -15.13
N TYR A 10 -7.96 19.69 -14.76
CA TYR A 10 -7.25 20.55 -15.70
C TYR A 10 -5.81 20.05 -15.90
N ILE A 11 -5.49 19.64 -17.13
CA ILE A 11 -4.18 19.23 -17.60
C ILE A 11 -3.94 20.00 -18.91
N LYS A 12 -2.99 20.93 -18.87
CA LYS A 12 -2.69 21.82 -20.00
C LYS A 12 -2.48 21.03 -21.30
N GLY A 13 -3.18 21.41 -22.36
CA GLY A 13 -3.14 20.80 -23.69
C GLY A 13 -4.19 19.69 -23.89
N ILE A 14 -4.29 18.75 -22.94
CA ILE A 14 -5.21 17.60 -23.04
C ILE A 14 -6.63 18.05 -22.72
N SER A 15 -6.83 18.74 -21.60
CA SER A 15 -8.16 19.08 -21.09
C SER A 15 -8.90 20.04 -22.01
N GLU A 16 -8.22 20.97 -22.68
CA GLU A 16 -8.79 21.90 -23.66
C GLU A 16 -9.22 21.18 -24.95
N THR A 17 -8.45 20.17 -25.36
CA THR A 17 -8.78 19.34 -26.52
C THR A 17 -10.01 18.48 -26.24
N LEU A 18 -10.08 17.86 -25.06
CA LEU A 18 -11.25 17.12 -24.60
C LEU A 18 -12.48 18.02 -24.47
N MET A 19 -12.32 19.23 -23.94
CA MET A 19 -13.43 20.20 -23.83
C MET A 19 -14.02 20.56 -25.19
N ARG A 20 -13.19 20.80 -26.21
CA ARG A 20 -13.67 21.07 -27.58
C ARG A 20 -14.45 19.89 -28.16
N LEU A 21 -13.97 18.66 -27.94
CA LEU A 21 -14.63 17.44 -28.38
C LEU A 21 -15.96 17.20 -27.65
N TYR A 22 -16.03 17.43 -26.34
CA TYR A 22 -17.28 17.30 -25.60
C TYR A 22 -18.31 18.35 -26.03
N ARG A 23 -17.88 19.58 -26.29
CA ARG A 23 -18.75 20.67 -26.74
C ARG A 23 -19.38 20.38 -28.10
N SER A 24 -18.63 19.78 -29.04
CA SER A 24 -19.17 19.39 -30.36
C SER A 24 -20.22 18.29 -30.28
N LYS A 25 -20.17 17.47 -29.22
CA LYS A 25 -21.18 16.44 -28.92
C LYS A 25 -22.32 16.92 -28.02
N GLY A 26 -22.40 18.22 -27.71
CA GLY A 26 -23.44 18.80 -26.85
C GLY A 26 -23.31 18.47 -25.36
N ILE A 27 -22.14 18.02 -24.92
CA ILE A 27 -21.82 17.69 -23.52
C ILE A 27 -21.14 18.90 -22.87
N GLN A 28 -21.60 19.31 -21.68
CA GLN A 28 -20.97 20.37 -20.91
C GLN A 28 -19.74 19.83 -20.18
N CYS A 29 -18.57 20.42 -20.42
CA CYS A 29 -17.33 20.05 -19.72
C CYS A 29 -16.96 21.12 -18.70
N GLN A 30 -16.62 20.71 -17.49
CA GLN A 30 -16.17 21.58 -16.40
C GLN A 30 -14.81 21.12 -15.86
N PHE A 31 -13.94 22.06 -15.52
CA PHE A 31 -12.64 21.74 -14.93
C PHE A 31 -12.70 21.70 -13.42
N LYS A 32 -12.18 20.62 -12.83
CA LYS A 32 -12.02 20.48 -11.38
C LYS A 32 -10.56 20.72 -10.99
N PRO A 33 -10.28 21.64 -10.06
CA PRO A 33 -8.92 21.82 -9.54
C PRO A 33 -8.51 20.59 -8.72
N ILE A 34 -7.32 20.04 -9.01
CA ILE A 34 -6.77 18.85 -8.33
C ILE A 34 -6.13 19.24 -6.99
N ASN A 35 -5.57 20.46 -6.94
CA ASN A 35 -4.83 21.01 -5.80
C ASN A 35 -5.58 22.22 -5.24
N THR A 36 -6.55 21.99 -4.35
CA THR A 36 -7.26 23.08 -3.68
C THR A 36 -6.38 23.68 -2.58
N ILE A 37 -6.50 24.99 -2.35
CA ILE A 37 -5.79 25.70 -1.27
C ILE A 37 -6.05 25.01 0.07
N ARG A 38 -7.30 24.61 0.33
CA ARG A 38 -7.68 23.84 1.52
C ARG A 38 -6.88 22.54 1.66
N ARG A 39 -6.70 21.77 0.57
CA ARG A 39 -5.93 20.52 0.61
C ARG A 39 -4.44 20.76 0.94
N ASN A 40 -3.88 21.87 0.46
CA ASN A 40 -2.46 22.18 0.65
C ASN A 40 -2.16 22.88 1.98
N LEU A 41 -3.05 23.77 2.44
CA LEU A 41 -2.82 24.60 3.62
C LEU A 41 -3.53 24.09 4.88
N VAL A 42 -4.62 23.34 4.73
CA VAL A 42 -5.49 22.97 5.86
C VAL A 42 -5.41 21.46 6.08
N ALA A 43 -4.53 21.06 7.00
CA ALA A 43 -4.48 19.72 7.56
C ALA A 43 -4.98 19.78 9.02
N PRO A 44 -6.30 19.73 9.26
CA PRO A 44 -6.87 19.98 10.58
C PRO A 44 -6.62 18.84 11.58
N LYS A 45 -6.16 17.68 11.11
CA LYS A 45 -5.83 16.52 11.94
C LYS A 45 -4.32 16.37 12.01
N ASP A 46 -3.83 16.06 13.21
CA ASP A 46 -2.43 15.72 13.41
C ASP A 46 -2.03 14.47 12.62
N LYS A 47 -0.78 14.46 12.17
CA LYS A 47 -0.22 13.31 11.47
C LYS A 47 -0.01 12.18 12.48
N ILE A 48 -0.68 11.05 12.25
CA ILE A 48 -0.51 9.84 13.05
C ILE A 48 0.91 9.29 12.82
N LYS A 49 1.61 9.01 13.93
CA LYS A 49 2.94 8.39 13.92
C LYS A 49 2.88 7.04 13.20
N LYS A 50 3.97 6.65 12.54
CA LYS A 50 4.05 5.44 11.72
C LYS A 50 3.59 4.16 12.45
N LEU A 51 3.98 4.00 13.72
CA LEU A 51 3.68 2.82 14.53
C LEU A 51 2.25 2.80 15.08
N GLU A 52 1.57 3.94 15.13
CA GLU A 52 0.21 4.05 15.67
C GLU A 52 -0.87 3.90 14.57
N ARG A 53 -0.45 3.78 13.32
CA ARG A 53 -1.36 3.58 12.19
C ARG A 53 -2.04 2.22 12.25
N SER A 54 -3.35 2.22 12.10
CA SER A 54 -4.20 1.04 11.92
C SER A 54 -4.42 0.73 10.44
N GLY A 55 -4.87 -0.49 10.15
CA GLY A 55 -5.14 -0.95 8.77
C GLY A 55 -3.90 -0.96 7.89
N THR A 56 -2.74 -1.35 8.43
CA THR A 56 -1.46 -1.26 7.71
C THR A 56 -1.05 -2.59 7.10
N VAL A 57 -0.43 -2.54 5.93
CA VAL A 57 0.40 -3.61 5.37
C VAL A 57 1.84 -3.22 5.64
N TYR A 58 2.54 -4.05 6.40
CA TYR A 58 3.88 -3.74 6.90
C TYR A 58 4.90 -4.79 6.46
N HIS A 59 6.16 -4.41 6.52
CA HIS A 59 7.33 -5.18 6.16
C HIS A 59 8.33 -5.19 7.32
N ILE A 60 8.77 -6.38 7.70
CA ILE A 60 9.77 -6.65 8.73
C ILE A 60 10.98 -7.33 8.08
N PRO A 61 12.16 -6.67 8.05
CA PRO A 61 13.40 -7.31 7.63
C PRO A 61 14.05 -8.13 8.76
N CYS A 62 14.76 -9.19 8.38
CA CYS A 62 15.74 -9.82 9.26
C CYS A 62 17.07 -9.04 9.19
N ALA A 63 17.79 -8.93 10.31
CA ALA A 63 19.08 -8.23 10.35
C ALA A 63 20.23 -9.07 9.78
N ASP A 64 20.18 -10.39 10.00
CA ASP A 64 21.27 -11.30 9.67
C ASP A 64 21.12 -11.97 8.30
N CYS A 65 19.95 -11.89 7.67
CA CYS A 65 19.70 -12.52 6.37
C CYS A 65 18.74 -11.70 5.50
N PRO A 66 18.73 -11.90 4.16
CA PRO A 66 17.86 -11.16 3.25
C PRO A 66 16.38 -11.55 3.36
N ALA A 67 16.02 -12.34 4.38
CA ALA A 67 14.66 -12.80 4.56
C ALA A 67 13.77 -11.68 5.11
N THR A 68 12.61 -11.51 4.50
CA THR A 68 11.65 -10.48 4.87
C THR A 68 10.29 -11.09 5.12
N TYR A 69 9.54 -10.47 6.03
CA TYR A 69 8.16 -10.83 6.35
C TYR A 69 7.25 -9.66 6.00
N VAL A 70 6.19 -9.93 5.25
CA VAL A 70 5.12 -8.97 4.96
C VAL A 70 3.85 -9.47 5.64
N GLY A 71 3.15 -8.58 6.33
CA GLY A 71 1.88 -8.92 6.95
C GLY A 71 0.94 -7.73 7.02
N GLU A 72 -0.33 -8.01 7.26
CA GLU A 72 -1.31 -6.97 7.57
C GLU A 72 -1.63 -6.87 9.07
N SER A 73 -2.10 -5.69 9.47
CA SER A 73 -2.72 -5.47 10.77
C SER A 73 -3.89 -4.52 10.66
N GLU A 74 -5.04 -4.92 11.20
CA GLU A 74 -6.16 -4.03 11.43
C GLU A 74 -5.90 -3.08 12.60
N ARG A 75 -5.26 -3.61 13.66
CA ARG A 75 -4.87 -2.88 14.86
C ARG A 75 -3.65 -1.98 14.60
N PRO A 76 -3.31 -1.07 15.54
CA PRO A 76 -2.08 -0.29 15.45
C PRO A 76 -0.86 -1.19 15.24
N LEU A 77 0.02 -0.80 14.32
CA LEU A 77 1.23 -1.56 14.00
C LEU A 77 2.07 -1.86 15.24
N SER A 78 2.16 -0.93 16.19
CA SER A 78 2.86 -1.10 17.47
C SER A 78 2.40 -2.34 18.23
N ALA A 79 1.09 -2.54 18.36
CA ALA A 79 0.52 -3.71 19.04
C ALA A 79 0.89 -5.01 18.32
N ARG A 80 0.84 -5.01 16.98
CA ARG A 80 1.21 -6.18 16.18
C ARG A 80 2.69 -6.53 16.28
N LEU A 81 3.56 -5.52 16.33
CA LEU A 81 5.00 -5.73 16.53
C LEU A 81 5.28 -6.30 17.93
N GLN A 82 4.60 -5.82 18.97
CA GLN A 82 4.74 -6.36 20.32
C GLN A 82 4.32 -7.84 20.39
N GLU A 83 3.32 -8.27 19.63
CA GLU A 83 2.96 -9.69 19.53
C GLU A 83 4.07 -10.53 18.91
N HIS A 84 4.69 -10.05 17.82
CA HIS A 84 5.81 -10.75 17.19
C HIS A 84 7.08 -10.79 18.06
N LYS A 85 7.24 -9.84 18.99
CA LYS A 85 8.33 -9.86 19.99
C LYS A 85 8.11 -10.90 21.10
N ARG A 86 6.87 -11.36 21.31
CA ARG A 86 6.58 -12.36 22.35
C ARG A 86 7.01 -13.74 21.87
N PRO A 87 7.95 -14.42 22.56
CA PRO A 87 8.40 -15.75 22.15
C PRO A 87 7.30 -16.81 22.25
N SER A 88 6.25 -16.57 23.05
CA SER A 88 5.08 -17.45 23.16
C SER A 88 4.21 -17.48 21.90
N TYR A 89 4.36 -16.53 20.97
CA TYR A 89 3.58 -16.48 19.74
C TYR A 89 4.20 -17.35 18.64
N VAL A 90 4.36 -18.64 18.93
CA VAL A 90 5.04 -19.65 18.09
C VAL A 90 4.41 -19.86 16.70
N SER A 91 3.17 -19.42 16.50
CA SER A 91 2.51 -19.47 15.20
C SER A 91 3.06 -18.43 14.22
N SER A 92 3.70 -17.35 14.69
CA SER A 92 4.29 -16.34 13.82
C SER A 92 5.48 -16.88 13.03
N PRO A 93 5.52 -16.68 11.70
CA PRO A 93 6.69 -17.01 10.89
C PRO A 93 7.96 -16.29 11.35
N VAL A 94 7.83 -15.07 11.88
CA VAL A 94 8.95 -14.27 12.41
C VAL A 94 9.57 -14.95 13.63
N VAL A 95 8.73 -15.37 14.59
CA VAL A 95 9.19 -16.06 15.82
C VAL A 95 9.83 -17.40 15.47
N GLN A 96 9.25 -18.16 14.53
CA GLN A 96 9.83 -19.42 14.08
C GLN A 96 11.17 -19.25 13.37
N HIS A 97 11.33 -18.19 12.58
CA HIS A 97 12.60 -17.86 11.94
C HIS A 97 13.69 -17.62 12.98
N VAL A 98 13.40 -16.77 13.97
CA VAL A 98 14.33 -16.48 15.08
C VAL A 98 14.67 -17.76 15.84
N ALA A 99 13.68 -18.61 16.15
CA ALA A 99 13.90 -19.84 16.89
C ALA A 99 14.76 -20.87 16.12
N LYS A 100 14.57 -20.99 14.80
CA LYS A 100 15.30 -21.97 13.96
C LYS A 100 16.70 -21.50 13.57
N GLN A 101 16.82 -20.23 13.15
CA GLN A 101 18.05 -19.68 12.58
C GLN A 101 18.88 -18.90 13.61
N LYS A 102 18.33 -18.61 14.80
CA LYS A 102 18.95 -17.79 15.86
C LYS A 102 19.32 -16.36 15.40
N HIS A 103 18.63 -15.87 14.36
CA HIS A 103 18.81 -14.52 13.85
C HIS A 103 18.07 -13.47 14.67
N LYS A 104 18.52 -12.22 14.55
CA LYS A 104 17.89 -11.02 15.10
C LYS A 104 17.01 -10.36 14.05
N ILE A 105 15.84 -9.94 14.48
CA ILE A 105 14.92 -9.16 13.66
C ILE A 105 15.25 -7.68 13.81
N ASP A 106 15.25 -6.97 12.70
CA ASP A 106 15.45 -5.53 12.68
C ASP A 106 14.10 -4.82 12.89
N TRP A 107 13.83 -4.50 14.14
CA TRP A 107 12.59 -3.84 14.55
C TRP A 107 12.57 -2.34 14.24
N ASP A 108 13.74 -1.72 14.01
CA ASP A 108 13.87 -0.29 13.75
C ASP A 108 13.59 0.01 12.27
N ASN A 109 13.98 -0.91 11.37
CA ASN A 109 13.73 -0.80 9.93
C ASN A 109 12.38 -1.37 9.47
N VAL A 110 11.39 -1.51 10.37
CA VAL A 110 10.03 -1.89 9.99
C VAL A 110 9.40 -0.80 9.11
N LYS A 111 8.87 -1.17 7.95
CA LYS A 111 8.26 -0.25 6.97
C LYS A 111 6.76 -0.50 6.85
N VAL A 112 5.98 0.58 6.74
CA VAL A 112 4.57 0.51 6.32
C VAL A 112 4.59 0.65 4.81
N LEU A 113 4.18 -0.41 4.10
CA LEU A 113 4.15 -0.45 2.63
C LEU A 113 2.87 0.14 2.07
N ASP A 114 1.75 -0.11 2.76
CA ASP A 114 0.43 0.34 2.34
C ASP A 114 -0.49 0.51 3.55
N GLN A 115 -1.62 1.20 3.36
CA GLN A 115 -2.64 1.39 4.38
C GLN A 115 -4.03 1.37 3.75
N ASP A 116 -4.89 0.52 4.29
CA ASP A 116 -6.29 0.43 3.88
C ASP A 116 -7.16 0.03 5.08
N SER A 117 -8.25 0.74 5.29
CA SER A 117 -9.21 0.42 6.36
C SER A 117 -10.04 -0.81 6.00
N ASP A 118 -10.34 -1.00 4.72
CA ASP A 118 -11.14 -2.13 4.25
C ASP A 118 -10.36 -3.43 4.35
N TRP A 119 -10.96 -4.44 5.00
CA TRP A 119 -10.31 -5.72 5.27
C TRP A 119 -9.98 -6.48 3.99
N PHE A 120 -10.88 -6.47 3.00
CA PHE A 120 -10.70 -7.18 1.75
C PHE A 120 -9.59 -6.52 0.91
N SER A 121 -9.68 -5.21 0.73
CA SER A 121 -8.70 -4.42 -0.02
C SER A 121 -7.31 -4.50 0.62
N ARG A 122 -7.24 -4.47 1.95
CA ARG A 122 -5.98 -4.66 2.69
C ARG A 122 -5.36 -6.04 2.45
N GLY A 123 -6.16 -7.11 2.45
CA GLY A 123 -5.66 -8.45 2.17
C GLY A 123 -5.17 -8.63 0.73
N VAL A 124 -5.83 -7.98 -0.24
CA VAL A 124 -5.36 -7.95 -1.64
C VAL A 124 -4.02 -7.21 -1.73
N ARG A 125 -3.88 -6.05 -1.05
CA ARG A 125 -2.61 -5.30 -0.98
C ARG A 125 -1.50 -6.10 -0.32
N GLU A 126 -1.79 -6.85 0.74
CA GLU A 126 -0.83 -7.78 1.36
C GLU A 126 -0.29 -8.79 0.33
N ALA A 127 -1.19 -9.46 -0.41
CA ALA A 127 -0.81 -10.45 -1.42
C ALA A 127 0.00 -9.84 -2.58
N ILE A 128 -0.28 -8.58 -2.94
CA ILE A 128 0.51 -7.82 -3.91
C ILE A 128 1.91 -7.54 -3.37
N GLN A 129 2.01 -7.06 -2.13
CA GLN A 129 3.28 -6.70 -1.51
C GLN A 129 4.17 -7.92 -1.24
N ILE A 130 3.61 -9.07 -0.85
CA ILE A 130 4.35 -10.33 -0.72
C ILE A 130 5.03 -10.72 -2.04
N ARG A 131 4.30 -10.62 -3.17
CA ARG A 131 4.86 -10.90 -4.50
C ARG A 131 5.93 -9.89 -4.91
N ARG A 132 5.70 -8.60 -4.65
CA ARG A 132 6.65 -7.52 -5.00
C ARG A 132 7.96 -7.62 -4.20
N GLN A 133 7.85 -7.84 -2.89
CA GLN A 133 9.01 -7.92 -1.98
C GLN A 133 9.70 -9.29 -2.00
N ARG A 134 9.07 -10.30 -2.63
CA ARG A 134 9.53 -11.70 -2.63
C ARG A 134 9.81 -12.19 -1.21
N SER A 135 8.88 -11.92 -0.29
CA SER A 135 9.08 -12.16 1.13
C SER A 135 9.21 -13.66 1.43
N THR A 136 10.41 -14.06 1.83
CA THR A 136 10.78 -15.48 2.03
C THR A 136 10.35 -16.03 3.40
N LEU A 137 10.00 -15.17 4.37
CA LEU A 137 9.49 -15.59 5.68
C LEU A 137 8.00 -15.93 5.66
N ASN A 138 7.26 -15.44 4.67
CA ASN A 138 5.84 -15.74 4.54
C ASN A 138 5.64 -17.21 4.18
N ARG A 139 4.72 -17.89 4.88
CA ARG A 139 4.35 -19.27 4.53
C ARG A 139 3.50 -19.33 3.27
N ASP A 140 2.63 -18.34 3.10
CA ASP A 140 1.63 -18.27 2.03
C ASP A 140 1.79 -16.99 1.22
N ARG A 141 1.20 -16.96 0.01
CA ARG A 141 1.23 -15.79 -0.91
C ARG A 141 0.26 -14.66 -0.51
N GLY A 142 -0.04 -14.54 0.78
CA GLY A 142 -1.03 -13.62 1.37
C GLY A 142 -2.41 -14.24 1.51
N ARG A 143 -3.33 -13.52 2.18
CA ARG A 143 -4.70 -14.01 2.40
C ARG A 143 -5.47 -14.28 1.10
N HIS A 144 -5.26 -13.45 0.07
CA HIS A 144 -5.99 -13.54 -1.18
C HIS A 144 -5.12 -14.10 -2.31
N TYR A 145 -5.68 -15.08 -3.04
CA TYR A 145 -5.04 -15.64 -4.22
C TYR A 145 -5.13 -14.67 -5.40
N LEU A 146 -4.00 -14.05 -5.78
CA LEU A 146 -3.90 -13.35 -7.06
C LEU A 146 -3.59 -14.35 -8.17
N LYS A 147 -4.28 -14.23 -9.30
CA LYS A 147 -4.00 -15.05 -10.48
C LYS A 147 -2.59 -14.75 -11.03
N PRO A 148 -1.85 -15.75 -11.53
CA PRO A 148 -0.51 -15.54 -12.10
C PRO A 148 -0.43 -14.52 -13.25
N VAL A 149 -1.56 -14.24 -13.91
CA VAL A 149 -1.68 -13.20 -14.95
C VAL A 149 -1.19 -11.83 -14.47
N TYR A 150 -1.31 -11.55 -13.15
CA TYR A 150 -0.85 -10.29 -12.57
C TYR A 150 0.66 -10.23 -12.32
N ASP A 151 1.37 -11.36 -12.34
CA ASP A 151 2.80 -11.41 -11.97
C ASP A 151 3.66 -10.57 -12.94
N CYS A 152 3.28 -10.49 -14.21
CA CYS A 152 3.97 -9.67 -15.20
C CYS A 152 3.85 -8.16 -14.91
N LEU A 153 2.72 -7.71 -14.37
CA LEU A 153 2.49 -6.32 -13.99
C LEU A 153 3.24 -5.98 -12.71
N LEU A 154 3.19 -6.88 -11.72
CA LEU A 154 3.84 -6.67 -10.43
C LEU A 154 5.36 -6.69 -10.48
N SER A 155 5.94 -7.30 -11.52
CA SER A 155 7.40 -7.37 -11.72
C SER A 155 8.00 -6.11 -12.36
N ARG A 156 7.19 -5.30 -13.06
CA ARG A 156 7.66 -4.14 -13.86
C ARG A 156 8.00 -2.91 -13.02
N ASP A 157 7.37 -2.75 -11.86
CA ASP A 157 7.50 -1.52 -11.05
C ASP A 157 8.83 -1.40 -10.28
N ASN A 158 9.58 -2.49 -10.13
CA ASN A 158 10.85 -2.49 -9.38
C ASN A 158 12.01 -1.77 -10.11
N GLN A 159 11.84 -1.36 -11.37
CA GLN A 159 12.87 -0.69 -12.16
C GLN A 159 12.91 0.84 -12.01
N HIS A 160 11.93 1.46 -11.32
CA HIS A 160 11.81 2.92 -11.23
C HIS A 160 12.24 3.53 -9.87
N GLN A 161 12.91 2.76 -9.00
CA GLN A 161 13.43 3.26 -7.70
C GLN A 161 14.96 3.43 -7.67
N VAL A 162 15.64 3.37 -8.83
CA VAL A 162 17.09 3.59 -8.94
C VAL A 162 17.35 4.69 -9.96
N THR A 163 17.16 5.94 -9.54
CA THR A 163 17.78 7.16 -10.10
C THR A 163 17.75 8.24 -9.04
#